data_AF-A0A9E4SSQ1-F1
#
_entry.id   AF-A0A9E4SSQ1-F1
#
_cell.length_a   1.000
_cell.length_b   1.000
_cell.length_c   1.000
_cell.angle_alpha   90.00
_cell.angle_beta   90.00
_cell.angle_gamma   90.00
#
_symmetry.space_group_name_H-M   'P 1'
#
loop_
_entity.id
_entity.type
_entity.pdbx_description
1 polymer ?
#
loop_
_entity_poly.entity_id
_entity_poly.type
_entity_poly.pdbx_seq_one_letter_code
_entity_poly.pdbx_strand_id
1 'polypeptide(L)'
;MEYLGDYVGALTSGLFNILPFSDHGTDAFTALLIGVAIGFVVGILPGLGGAVALALMLPFTFSMDPTSAFAFLLGANAVTATTGDITSVLFGVPGEGISAAVIVDGHPMAKNGEAGRALGAALMSSLVGAIFGALFLALAIPIVRPLVLSIASPEFFMLALLGITFVASLSGESMIKGLAVGGIGLTLAMVGLDPIEGIPRYTLEPVIGISRSLFLWDGINIVSVTVGLFAIPEIIDLAVKGTGISERSGEKLGGVMQGVKDTFTHWKLVFRCSALGAYIGLIPGLGGGPAQWMAYAHAVQSSPGGGFGKGRVEGVLGPGAANNSKEGGSLIPTLAFGVPGSVSMAILLGAFIIQGLVPGPAMLDPNTPVRPDAASLGGFNPSGLELTFSFVWILIVSNIITVVVAFLFLGQLA
;
A
#
# COMPACT_ATOMS: atom_id res chain seq x y z
N MET A 1 -25.32 4.12 -21.35
CA MET A 1 -25.59 2.75 -20.83
C MET A 1 -24.45 1.79 -21.19
N GLU A 2 -23.88 1.87 -22.40
CA GLU A 2 -22.72 1.06 -22.83
C GLU A 2 -21.50 1.17 -21.90
N TYR A 3 -21.06 2.39 -21.56
CA TYR A 3 -19.95 2.61 -20.62
C TYR A 3 -20.14 2.01 -19.22
N LEU A 4 -21.39 1.94 -18.71
CA LEU A 4 -21.65 1.34 -17.39
C LEU A 4 -21.47 -0.18 -17.43
N GLY A 5 -21.77 -0.80 -18.57
CA GLY A 5 -21.55 -2.23 -18.82
C GLY A 5 -20.07 -2.59 -18.71
N ASP A 6 -19.18 -1.77 -19.29
CA ASP A 6 -17.73 -1.99 -19.25
C ASP A 6 -17.19 -1.98 -17.82
N TYR A 7 -17.60 -1.03 -16.98
CA TYR A 7 -17.12 -0.95 -15.60
C TYR A 7 -17.64 -2.11 -14.74
N VAL A 8 -18.91 -2.48 -14.89
CA VAL A 8 -19.49 -3.61 -14.15
C VAL A 8 -18.84 -4.91 -14.61
N GLY A 9 -18.65 -5.07 -15.91
CA GLY A 9 -17.93 -6.20 -16.50
C GLY A 9 -16.51 -6.29 -15.96
N ALA A 10 -15.74 -5.21 -16.02
CA ALA A 10 -14.36 -5.19 -15.53
C ALA A 10 -14.27 -5.39 -14.01
N LEU A 11 -15.23 -4.87 -13.23
CA LEU A 11 -15.33 -5.15 -11.80
C LEU A 11 -15.56 -6.64 -11.54
N THR A 12 -16.43 -7.29 -12.31
CA THR A 12 -16.64 -8.74 -12.18
C THR A 12 -15.44 -9.55 -12.65
N SER A 13 -14.88 -9.26 -13.83
CA SER A 13 -13.66 -9.91 -14.33
C SER A 13 -12.51 -9.78 -13.34
N GLY A 14 -12.30 -8.59 -12.76
CA GLY A 14 -11.27 -8.37 -11.75
C GLY A 14 -11.41 -9.29 -10.52
N LEU A 15 -12.64 -9.66 -10.14
CA LEU A 15 -12.87 -10.64 -9.08
C LEU A 15 -12.48 -12.05 -9.53
N PHE A 16 -12.91 -12.46 -10.73
CA PHE A 16 -12.57 -13.76 -11.32
C PHE A 16 -11.07 -13.94 -11.55
N ASN A 17 -10.36 -12.85 -11.83
CA ASN A 17 -8.91 -12.82 -12.05
C ASN A 17 -8.11 -13.10 -10.77
N ILE A 18 -8.71 -12.91 -9.60
CA ILE A 18 -8.03 -13.00 -8.29
C ILE A 18 -8.52 -14.20 -7.46
N LEU A 19 -9.72 -14.69 -7.72
CA LEU A 19 -10.27 -15.85 -7.00
C LEU A 19 -9.99 -17.16 -7.76
N PRO A 20 -9.91 -18.29 -7.04
CA PRO A 20 -9.55 -19.60 -7.61
C PRO A 20 -10.73 -20.24 -8.37
N PHE A 21 -11.29 -19.52 -9.33
CA PHE A 21 -12.37 -19.97 -10.22
C PHE A 21 -11.84 -20.38 -11.61
N SER A 22 -10.61 -19.98 -11.94
CA SER A 22 -9.87 -20.37 -13.14
C SER A 22 -8.44 -20.75 -12.75
N ASP A 23 -7.68 -21.36 -13.67
CA ASP A 23 -6.29 -21.73 -13.42
C ASP A 23 -5.44 -20.49 -13.08
N HIS A 24 -5.57 -19.43 -13.88
CA HIS A 24 -4.88 -18.16 -13.66
C HIS A 24 -5.35 -17.46 -12.38
N GLY A 25 -6.66 -17.52 -12.08
CA GLY A 25 -7.17 -17.01 -10.80
C GLY A 25 -6.66 -17.80 -9.59
N THR A 26 -6.35 -19.09 -9.76
CA THR A 26 -5.77 -19.93 -8.69
C THR A 26 -4.32 -19.55 -8.42
N ASP A 27 -3.54 -19.28 -9.46
CA ASP A 27 -2.17 -18.79 -9.34
C ASP A 27 -2.16 -17.42 -8.64
N ALA A 28 -3.01 -16.49 -9.07
CA ALA A 28 -3.13 -15.17 -8.47
C ALA A 28 -3.61 -15.23 -7.01
N PHE A 29 -4.58 -16.09 -6.69
CA PHE A 29 -5.06 -16.29 -5.32
C PHE A 29 -3.97 -16.90 -4.42
N THR A 30 -3.19 -17.85 -4.95
CA THR A 30 -2.07 -18.44 -4.21
C THR A 30 -1.00 -17.40 -3.93
N ALA A 31 -0.64 -16.60 -4.93
CA ALA A 31 0.28 -15.48 -4.80
C ALA A 31 -0.25 -14.45 -3.78
N LEU A 32 -1.54 -14.13 -3.80
CA LEU A 32 -2.21 -13.28 -2.80
C LEU A 32 -2.04 -13.85 -1.38
N LEU A 33 -2.31 -15.15 -1.18
CA LEU A 33 -2.19 -15.79 0.14
C LEU A 33 -0.76 -15.75 0.67
N ILE A 34 0.23 -16.02 -0.19
CA ILE A 34 1.65 -15.93 0.20
C ILE A 34 2.01 -14.48 0.54
N GLY A 35 1.54 -13.53 -0.27
CA GLY A 35 1.73 -12.10 -0.02
C GLY A 35 1.14 -11.69 1.33
N VAL A 36 -0.12 -12.06 1.60
CA VAL A 36 -0.79 -11.82 2.89
C VAL A 36 -0.01 -12.45 4.03
N ALA A 37 0.46 -13.69 3.90
CA ALA A 37 1.23 -14.37 4.95
C ALA A 37 2.55 -13.64 5.26
N ILE A 38 3.30 -13.25 4.23
CA ILE A 38 4.54 -12.48 4.40
C ILE A 38 4.23 -11.11 5.00
N GLY A 39 3.26 -10.38 4.46
CA GLY A 39 2.85 -9.07 4.96
C GLY A 39 2.38 -9.12 6.41
N PHE A 40 1.70 -10.21 6.80
CA PHE A 40 1.26 -10.45 8.17
C PHE A 40 2.46 -10.57 9.12
N VAL A 41 3.43 -11.41 8.78
CA VAL A 41 4.66 -11.60 9.56
C VAL A 41 5.47 -10.31 9.63
N VAL A 42 5.66 -9.64 8.50
CA VAL A 42 6.40 -8.37 8.44
C VAL A 42 5.73 -7.32 9.32
N GLY A 43 4.40 -7.18 9.26
CA GLY A 43 3.73 -6.17 10.06
C GLY A 43 3.81 -6.42 11.57
N ILE A 44 3.82 -7.68 12.03
CA ILE A 44 4.00 -7.97 13.46
C ILE A 44 5.40 -7.58 13.95
N LEU A 45 6.41 -7.57 13.07
CA LEU A 45 7.76 -7.18 13.44
C LEU A 45 7.82 -5.65 13.62
N PRO A 46 8.22 -5.13 14.80
CA PRO A 46 8.33 -3.69 15.02
C PRO A 46 9.20 -3.01 13.98
N GLY A 47 8.85 -1.81 13.54
CA GLY A 47 9.63 -1.01 12.58
C GLY A 47 9.52 -1.44 11.12
N LEU A 48 9.17 -2.70 10.81
CA LEU A 48 9.04 -3.13 9.42
C LEU A 48 7.70 -2.69 8.82
N GLY A 49 7.73 -1.64 8.00
CA GLY A 49 6.57 -1.11 7.29
C GLY A 49 6.26 -1.76 5.93
N GLY A 50 5.15 -1.35 5.32
CA GLY A 50 4.70 -1.87 4.01
C GLY A 50 5.70 -1.61 2.89
N ALA A 51 6.42 -0.49 2.94
CA ALA A 51 7.47 -0.19 1.97
C ALA A 51 8.61 -1.22 1.99
N VAL A 52 9.01 -1.68 3.18
CA VAL A 52 10.05 -2.71 3.34
C VAL A 52 9.54 -4.06 2.85
N ALA A 53 8.29 -4.40 3.16
CA ALA A 53 7.65 -5.62 2.65
C ALA A 53 7.70 -5.67 1.12
N LEU A 54 7.23 -4.61 0.45
CA LEU A 54 7.25 -4.51 -1.01
C LEU A 54 8.67 -4.59 -1.57
N ALA A 55 9.64 -3.89 -0.97
CA ALA A 55 11.03 -3.90 -1.40
C ALA A 55 11.63 -5.31 -1.43
N LEU A 56 11.39 -6.09 -0.37
CA LEU A 56 11.89 -7.46 -0.24
C LEU A 56 11.17 -8.44 -1.16
N MET A 57 9.92 -8.14 -1.54
CA MET A 57 9.08 -9.00 -2.35
C MET A 57 9.24 -8.78 -3.85
N LEU A 58 9.64 -7.58 -4.29
CA LEU A 58 9.85 -7.23 -5.69
C LEU A 58 10.60 -8.29 -6.53
N PRO A 59 11.74 -8.86 -6.10
CA PRO A 59 12.49 -9.80 -6.94
C PRO A 59 11.70 -11.07 -7.29
N PHE A 60 10.74 -11.48 -6.45
CA PHE A 60 9.93 -12.67 -6.69
C PHE A 60 8.88 -12.47 -7.79
N THR A 61 8.66 -11.23 -8.23
CA THR A 61 7.64 -10.93 -9.24
C THR A 61 8.12 -11.13 -10.68
N PHE A 62 9.43 -11.28 -10.92
CA PHE A 62 9.99 -11.35 -12.28
C PHE A 62 9.44 -12.50 -13.14
N SER A 63 9.12 -13.63 -12.51
CA SER A 63 8.57 -14.80 -13.20
C SER A 63 7.05 -14.91 -13.15
N MET A 64 6.38 -13.96 -12.49
CA MET A 64 4.93 -13.95 -12.33
C MET A 64 4.27 -13.18 -13.49
N ASP A 65 3.04 -13.56 -13.85
CA ASP A 65 2.20 -12.69 -14.67
C ASP A 65 1.79 -11.44 -13.87
N PRO A 66 1.39 -10.34 -14.53
CA PRO A 66 1.06 -9.11 -13.84
C PRO A 66 -0.03 -9.28 -12.76
N THR A 67 -1.05 -10.09 -13.00
CA THR A 67 -2.16 -10.26 -12.05
C THR A 67 -1.66 -10.92 -10.78
N SER A 68 -0.91 -12.01 -10.89
CA SER A 68 -0.30 -12.70 -9.75
C SER A 68 0.75 -11.85 -9.05
N ALA A 69 1.58 -11.12 -9.79
CA ALA A 69 2.58 -10.22 -9.24
C ALA A 69 1.95 -9.13 -8.35
N PHE A 70 0.90 -8.47 -8.83
CA PHE A 70 0.21 -7.45 -8.05
C PHE A 70 -0.64 -8.03 -6.93
N ALA A 71 -1.23 -9.23 -7.12
CA ALA A 71 -1.90 -9.95 -6.04
C ALA A 71 -0.94 -10.24 -4.88
N PHE A 72 0.27 -10.70 -5.18
CA PHE A 72 1.34 -10.92 -4.20
C PHE A 72 1.76 -9.63 -3.49
N LEU A 73 2.12 -8.58 -4.25
CA LEU A 73 2.64 -7.33 -3.71
C LEU A 73 1.59 -6.54 -2.91
N LEU A 74 0.42 -6.31 -3.50
CA LEU A 74 -0.66 -5.58 -2.82
C LEU A 74 -1.24 -6.41 -1.67
N GLY A 75 -1.29 -7.74 -1.80
CA GLY A 75 -1.67 -8.65 -0.72
C GLY A 75 -0.81 -8.48 0.52
N ALA A 76 0.51 -8.34 0.36
CA ALA A 76 1.40 -8.03 1.49
C ALA A 76 1.22 -6.61 2.01
N ASN A 77 1.31 -5.59 1.14
CA ASN A 77 1.27 -4.20 1.57
C ASN A 77 -0.05 -3.85 2.29
N ALA A 78 -1.18 -4.36 1.79
CA ALA A 78 -2.51 -4.03 2.31
C ALA A 78 -2.75 -4.54 3.75
N VAL A 79 -1.93 -5.48 4.23
CA VAL A 79 -2.14 -6.15 5.52
C VAL A 79 -1.08 -5.78 6.56
N THR A 80 0.12 -5.40 6.11
CA THR A 80 1.27 -5.06 6.98
C THR A 80 0.90 -4.00 8.03
N ALA A 81 0.24 -2.93 7.62
CA ALA A 81 -0.14 -1.87 8.55
C ALA A 81 -1.18 -2.35 9.58
N THR A 82 -2.12 -3.21 9.17
CA THR A 82 -3.15 -3.79 10.05
C THR A 82 -2.57 -4.74 11.08
N THR A 83 -1.60 -5.57 10.68
CA THR A 83 -0.96 -6.50 11.60
C THR A 83 0.07 -5.81 12.49
N GLY A 84 0.67 -4.72 12.02
CA GLY A 84 1.50 -3.82 12.83
C GLY A 84 0.74 -3.10 13.93
N ASP A 85 -0.58 -2.89 13.79
CA ASP A 85 -1.40 -2.37 14.87
C ASP A 85 -1.48 -3.36 16.06
N ILE A 86 -1.31 -4.67 15.84
CA ILE A 86 -1.25 -5.67 16.92
C ILE A 86 -0.04 -5.40 17.83
N THR A 87 1.13 -5.23 17.21
CA THR A 87 2.38 -4.93 17.91
C THR A 87 2.32 -3.55 18.58
N SER A 88 1.73 -2.57 17.89
CA SER A 88 1.53 -1.21 18.38
C SER A 88 0.67 -1.16 19.65
N VAL A 89 -0.45 -1.89 19.67
CA VAL A 89 -1.36 -1.97 20.82
C VAL A 89 -0.71 -2.71 21.99
N LEU A 90 -0.14 -3.89 21.74
CA LEU A 90 0.35 -4.75 22.81
C LEU A 90 1.64 -4.22 23.45
N PHE A 91 2.58 -3.75 22.65
CA PHE A 91 3.93 -3.42 23.11
C PHE A 91 4.19 -1.91 23.16
N GLY A 92 3.30 -1.08 22.61
CA GLY A 92 3.48 0.38 22.59
C GLY A 92 4.61 0.84 21.68
N VAL A 93 5.12 -0.06 20.84
CA VAL A 93 6.15 0.22 19.83
C VAL A 93 5.46 0.17 18.46
N PRO A 94 5.61 1.20 17.61
CA PRO A 94 4.99 1.18 16.29
C PRO A 94 5.43 -0.04 15.48
N GLY A 95 4.45 -0.84 15.03
CA GLY A 95 4.67 -1.89 14.05
C GLY A 95 5.18 -1.30 12.74
N GLU A 96 4.55 -0.22 12.30
CA GLU A 96 5.04 0.65 11.23
C GLU A 96 5.10 2.10 11.75
N GLY A 97 6.03 2.91 11.22
CA GLY A 97 6.19 4.31 11.64
C GLY A 97 4.91 5.16 11.53
N ILE A 98 3.97 4.77 10.68
CA ILE A 98 2.68 5.47 10.52
C ILE A 98 1.73 5.22 11.71
N SER A 99 1.75 4.03 12.32
CA SER A 99 0.81 3.59 13.37
C SER A 99 0.97 4.28 14.73
N ALA A 100 1.81 5.32 14.83
CA ALA A 100 2.04 6.07 16.06
C ALA A 100 0.74 6.64 16.67
N ALA A 101 -0.23 7.05 15.85
CA ALA A 101 -1.49 7.58 16.33
C ALA A 101 -2.37 6.53 17.03
N VAL A 102 -2.36 5.27 16.57
CA VAL A 102 -3.10 4.16 17.21
C VAL A 102 -2.56 3.87 18.60
N ILE A 103 -1.24 3.95 18.78
CA ILE A 103 -0.57 3.66 20.07
C ILE A 103 -1.07 4.58 21.18
N VAL A 104 -1.38 5.85 20.84
CA VAL A 104 -1.75 6.88 21.80
C VAL A 104 -2.88 6.43 22.73
N ASP A 105 -3.89 5.73 22.20
CA ASP A 105 -4.97 5.16 23.00
C ASP A 105 -4.93 3.63 23.06
N GLY A 106 -4.49 2.95 22.00
CA GLY A 106 -4.48 1.50 21.94
C GLY A 106 -3.57 0.85 22.99
N HIS A 107 -2.38 1.39 23.20
CA HIS A 107 -1.47 0.84 24.20
C HIS A 107 -1.91 1.12 25.65
N PRO A 108 -2.43 2.33 25.99
CA PRO A 108 -3.12 2.53 27.26
C PRO A 108 -4.32 1.59 27.49
N MET A 109 -5.15 1.32 26.47
CA MET A 109 -6.22 0.30 26.60
C MET A 109 -5.65 -1.06 26.98
N ALA A 110 -4.57 -1.49 26.33
CA ALA A 110 -3.90 -2.74 26.67
C ALA A 110 -3.37 -2.74 28.13
N LYS A 111 -2.76 -1.65 28.57
CA LYS A 111 -2.30 -1.47 29.97
C LYS A 111 -3.44 -1.48 31.01
N ASN A 112 -4.65 -1.12 30.59
CA ASN A 112 -5.85 -1.13 31.45
C ASN A 112 -6.58 -2.49 31.45
N GLY A 113 -6.00 -3.54 30.85
CA GLY A 113 -6.62 -4.86 30.76
C GLY A 113 -7.66 -4.98 29.64
N GLU A 114 -7.75 -3.99 28.75
CA GLU A 114 -8.66 -3.97 27.59
C GLU A 114 -7.95 -4.31 26.27
N ALA A 115 -6.84 -5.06 26.33
CA ALA A 115 -6.03 -5.40 25.16
C ALA A 115 -6.85 -6.10 24.06
N GLY A 116 -7.69 -7.08 24.40
CA GLY A 116 -8.55 -7.75 23.42
C GLY A 116 -9.53 -6.79 22.76
N ARG A 117 -10.17 -5.90 23.54
CA ARG A 117 -11.07 -4.86 23.02
C ARG A 117 -10.34 -3.88 22.08
N ALA A 118 -9.13 -3.44 22.43
CA ALA A 118 -8.33 -2.57 21.59
C ALA A 118 -7.97 -3.24 20.25
N LEU A 119 -7.52 -4.49 20.28
CA LEU A 119 -7.20 -5.28 19.09
C LEU A 119 -8.42 -5.54 18.21
N GLY A 120 -9.56 -5.90 18.82
CA GLY A 120 -10.82 -6.07 18.12
C GLY A 120 -11.27 -4.80 17.41
N ALA A 121 -11.13 -3.65 18.06
CA ALA A 121 -11.46 -2.34 17.49
C ALA A 121 -10.49 -1.96 16.35
N ALA A 122 -9.18 -2.13 16.55
CA ALA A 122 -8.15 -1.85 15.55
C ALA A 122 -8.38 -2.70 14.29
N LEU A 123 -8.39 -4.03 14.41
CA LEU A 123 -8.54 -4.95 13.28
C LEU A 123 -9.85 -4.71 12.51
N MET A 124 -10.98 -4.59 13.23
CA MET A 124 -12.28 -4.42 12.59
C MET A 124 -12.42 -3.04 11.92
N SER A 125 -11.95 -1.96 12.56
CA SER A 125 -11.97 -0.63 11.94
C SER A 125 -11.06 -0.54 10.72
N SER A 126 -9.89 -1.17 10.76
CA SER A 126 -8.98 -1.30 9.63
C SER A 126 -9.61 -2.10 8.48
N LEU A 127 -10.34 -3.19 8.74
CA LEU A 127 -11.09 -3.91 7.70
C LEU A 127 -12.18 -3.05 7.06
N VAL A 128 -13.00 -2.37 7.87
CA VAL A 128 -14.03 -1.45 7.34
C VAL A 128 -13.38 -0.34 6.52
N GLY A 129 -12.24 0.19 6.98
CA GLY A 129 -11.43 1.16 6.25
C GLY A 129 -10.93 0.63 4.92
N ALA A 130 -10.38 -0.59 4.88
CA ALA A 130 -9.90 -1.23 3.65
C ALA A 130 -11.02 -1.37 2.61
N ILE A 131 -12.19 -1.88 3.04
CA ILE A 131 -13.36 -2.03 2.18
C ILE A 131 -13.81 -0.66 1.68
N PHE A 132 -13.89 0.34 2.55
CA PHE A 132 -14.25 1.70 2.16
C PHE A 132 -13.26 2.28 1.13
N GLY A 133 -11.96 2.15 1.36
CA GLY A 133 -10.92 2.64 0.45
C GLY A 133 -10.97 1.93 -0.90
N ALA A 134 -11.16 0.61 -0.91
CA ALA A 134 -11.31 -0.16 -2.14
C ALA A 134 -12.57 0.26 -2.93
N LEU A 135 -13.69 0.48 -2.25
CA LEU A 135 -14.91 1.00 -2.88
C LEU A 135 -14.70 2.44 -3.37
N PHE A 136 -13.97 3.27 -2.63
CA PHE A 136 -13.63 4.63 -3.05
C PHE A 136 -12.80 4.60 -4.34
N LEU A 137 -11.82 3.70 -4.45
CA LEU A 137 -11.08 3.46 -5.70
C LEU A 137 -12.03 3.02 -6.83
N ALA A 138 -12.89 2.03 -6.59
CA ALA A 138 -13.84 1.52 -7.57
C ALA A 138 -14.77 2.63 -8.12
N LEU A 139 -15.23 3.53 -7.25
CA LEU A 139 -16.08 4.67 -7.60
C LEU A 139 -15.30 5.82 -8.25
N ALA A 140 -14.01 5.99 -7.92
CA ALA A 140 -13.16 7.02 -8.50
C ALA A 140 -12.79 6.70 -9.96
N ILE A 141 -12.57 5.43 -10.30
CA ILE A 141 -12.19 4.99 -11.67
C ILE A 141 -13.08 5.60 -12.78
N PRO A 142 -14.42 5.46 -12.75
CA PRO A 142 -15.27 6.02 -13.80
C PRO A 142 -15.27 7.56 -13.86
N ILE A 143 -14.94 8.23 -12.74
CA ILE A 143 -14.86 9.69 -12.66
C ILE A 143 -13.51 10.20 -13.18
N VAL A 144 -12.43 9.48 -12.84
CA VAL A 144 -11.05 9.86 -13.17
C VAL A 144 -10.69 9.48 -14.59
N ARG A 145 -11.23 8.38 -15.14
CA ARG A 145 -10.91 7.91 -16.49
C ARG A 145 -11.11 8.98 -17.58
N PRO A 146 -12.25 9.70 -17.68
CA PRO A 146 -12.41 10.76 -18.69
C PRO A 146 -11.36 11.88 -18.54
N LEU A 147 -10.99 12.22 -17.31
CA LEU A 147 -9.95 13.21 -17.04
C LEU A 147 -8.60 12.71 -17.55
N VAL A 148 -8.22 11.47 -17.21
CA VAL A 148 -6.95 10.87 -17.65
C VAL A 148 -6.88 10.74 -19.17
N LEU A 149 -7.97 10.36 -19.82
CA LEU A 149 -8.04 10.25 -21.28
C LEU A 149 -8.02 11.61 -21.99
N SER A 150 -8.27 12.71 -21.28
CA SER A 150 -8.16 14.07 -21.82
C SER A 150 -6.76 14.66 -21.76
N ILE A 151 -5.83 13.99 -21.06
CA ILE A 151 -4.44 14.45 -20.89
C ILE A 151 -3.67 14.22 -22.19
N ALA A 152 -3.15 15.30 -22.75
CA ALA A 152 -2.23 15.25 -23.88
C ALA A 152 -0.80 15.57 -23.41
N SER A 153 0.15 15.67 -24.35
CA SER A 153 1.57 15.88 -24.05
C SER A 153 1.84 17.09 -23.14
N PRO A 154 1.19 18.27 -23.30
CA PRO A 154 1.40 19.40 -22.39
C PRO A 154 0.99 19.10 -20.96
N GLU A 155 -0.15 18.43 -20.76
CA GLU A 155 -0.66 18.05 -19.45
C GLU A 155 0.22 16.97 -18.80
N PHE A 156 0.73 16.01 -19.59
CA PHE A 156 1.72 15.04 -19.10
C PHE A 156 3.01 15.71 -18.61
N PHE A 157 3.50 16.73 -19.33
CA PHE A 157 4.65 17.52 -18.88
C PHE A 157 4.35 18.23 -17.55
N MET A 158 3.17 18.83 -17.42
CA MET A 158 2.74 19.48 -16.17
C MET A 158 2.59 18.46 -15.03
N LEU A 159 2.12 17.24 -15.30
CA LEU A 159 2.05 16.16 -14.30
C LEU A 159 3.43 15.68 -13.86
N ALA A 160 4.39 15.59 -14.77
CA ALA A 160 5.78 15.27 -14.43
C ALA A 160 6.39 16.35 -13.52
N LEU A 161 6.18 17.64 -13.85
CA LEU A 161 6.57 18.75 -12.97
C LEU A 161 5.87 18.67 -11.62
N LEU A 162 4.57 18.39 -11.60
CA LEU A 162 3.80 18.22 -10.38
C LEU A 162 4.38 17.08 -9.51
N GLY A 163 4.72 15.93 -10.10
CA GLY A 163 5.38 14.83 -9.42
C GLY A 163 6.70 15.26 -8.77
N ILE A 164 7.55 16.01 -9.48
CA ILE A 164 8.80 16.55 -8.94
C ILE A 164 8.52 17.54 -7.79
N THR A 165 7.50 18.38 -7.90
CA THR A 165 7.12 19.27 -6.78
C THR A 165 6.60 18.50 -5.56
N PHE A 166 5.94 17.36 -5.75
CA PHE A 166 5.51 16.51 -4.63
C PHE A 166 6.70 15.88 -3.90
N VAL A 167 7.76 15.49 -4.61
CA VAL A 167 9.02 15.06 -3.97
C VAL A 167 9.56 16.17 -3.05
N ALA A 168 9.52 17.42 -3.48
CA ALA A 168 9.91 18.57 -2.66
C ALA A 168 9.02 18.70 -1.42
N SER A 169 7.71 18.53 -1.57
CA SER A 169 6.75 18.64 -0.46
C SER A 169 6.87 17.50 0.57
N LEU A 170 7.25 16.30 0.12
CA LEU A 170 7.40 15.12 0.98
C LEU A 170 8.66 15.17 1.84
N SER A 171 9.57 16.10 1.55
CA SER A 171 10.90 16.17 2.18
C SER A 171 10.91 16.86 3.56
N GLY A 172 9.73 17.06 4.15
CA GLY A 172 9.55 17.53 5.51
C GLY A 172 10.19 18.89 5.76
N GLU A 173 11.04 18.96 6.79
CA GLU A 173 11.64 20.21 7.27
C GLU A 173 12.68 20.83 6.32
N SER A 174 13.22 20.06 5.36
CA SER A 174 14.29 20.53 4.47
C SER A 174 13.98 20.25 3.00
N MET A 175 13.15 21.11 2.42
CA MET A 175 12.80 21.08 0.99
C MET A 175 14.03 21.08 0.07
N ILE A 176 15.11 21.78 0.44
CA ILE A 176 16.35 21.80 -0.35
C ILE A 176 17.02 20.43 -0.37
N LYS A 177 17.11 19.72 0.77
CA LYS A 177 17.67 18.36 0.81
C LYS A 177 16.80 17.41 -0.02
N GLY A 178 15.49 17.57 0.08
CA GLY A 178 14.51 16.87 -0.73
C GLY A 178 14.73 16.99 -2.23
N LEU A 179 14.76 18.24 -2.71
CA LEU A 179 15.02 18.54 -4.11
C LEU A 179 16.40 18.07 -4.57
N ALA A 180 17.43 18.16 -3.70
CA ALA A 180 18.77 17.67 -4.01
C ALA A 180 18.79 16.14 -4.19
N VAL A 181 18.19 15.40 -3.25
CA VAL A 181 18.08 13.93 -3.34
C VAL A 181 17.18 13.52 -4.51
N GLY A 182 16.08 14.23 -4.76
CA GLY A 182 15.23 14.04 -5.94
C GLY A 182 15.98 14.26 -7.25
N GLY A 183 16.82 15.30 -7.33
CA GLY A 183 17.70 15.56 -8.47
C GLY A 183 18.76 14.46 -8.67
N ILE A 184 19.33 13.93 -7.59
CA ILE A 184 20.20 12.74 -7.64
C ILE A 184 19.42 11.55 -8.19
N GLY A 185 18.21 11.28 -7.68
CA GLY A 185 17.34 10.22 -8.16
C GLY A 185 17.01 10.34 -9.66
N LEU A 186 16.69 11.55 -10.14
CA LEU A 186 16.46 11.81 -11.56
C LEU A 186 17.71 11.54 -12.40
N THR A 187 18.90 11.91 -11.89
CA THR A 187 20.17 11.63 -12.58
C THR A 187 20.44 10.12 -12.66
N LEU A 188 20.16 9.39 -11.58
CA LEU A 188 20.26 7.92 -11.53
C LEU A 188 19.25 7.25 -12.48
N ALA A 189 18.05 7.79 -12.61
CA ALA A 189 17.03 7.29 -13.54
C ALA A 189 17.38 7.50 -15.02
N MET A 190 18.31 8.42 -15.33
CA MET A 190 18.82 8.60 -16.70
C MET A 190 19.92 7.59 -17.08
N VAL A 191 20.39 6.76 -16.15
CA VAL A 191 21.39 5.72 -16.42
C VAL A 191 20.73 4.59 -17.22
N GLY A 192 21.30 4.25 -18.38
CA GLY A 192 20.82 3.17 -19.25
C GLY A 192 20.60 3.61 -20.68
N LEU A 193 19.95 2.75 -21.46
CA LEU A 193 19.48 3.11 -22.79
C LEU A 193 18.26 4.04 -22.69
N ASP A 194 18.29 5.13 -23.46
CA ASP A 194 17.09 5.92 -23.66
C ASP A 194 16.01 5.08 -24.39
N PRO A 195 14.79 4.96 -23.85
CA PRO A 195 13.76 4.08 -24.41
C PRO A 195 13.15 4.59 -25.72
N ILE A 196 13.37 5.85 -26.09
CA ILE A 196 12.83 6.49 -27.30
C ILE A 196 13.91 6.46 -28.41
N GLU A 197 15.10 6.96 -28.09
CA GLU A 197 16.19 7.17 -29.06
C GLU A 197 17.17 5.98 -29.10
N GLY A 198 17.16 5.09 -28.11
CA GLY A 198 18.09 3.95 -28.02
C GLY A 198 19.55 4.35 -27.76
N ILE A 199 19.78 5.58 -27.29
CA ILE A 199 21.12 6.12 -27.03
C ILE A 199 21.54 5.78 -25.59
N PRO A 200 22.73 5.18 -25.37
CA PRO A 200 23.23 4.90 -24.02
C PRO A 200 23.59 6.19 -23.29
N ARG A 201 23.12 6.32 -22.04
CA ARG A 201 23.38 7.43 -21.14
C ARG A 201 23.99 6.90 -19.84
N TYR A 202 25.15 7.43 -19.47
CA TYR A 202 25.83 7.11 -18.20
C TYR A 202 26.07 5.60 -17.96
N THR A 203 26.17 4.78 -19.01
CA THR A 203 26.36 3.32 -18.94
C THR A 203 27.77 2.89 -18.49
N LEU A 204 28.68 3.85 -18.31
CA LEU A 204 30.07 3.67 -17.86
C LEU A 204 30.94 2.77 -18.75
N GLU A 205 30.48 2.36 -19.93
CA GLU A 205 31.24 1.57 -20.92
C GLU A 205 32.65 2.12 -21.19
N PRO A 206 32.86 3.45 -21.37
CA PRO A 206 34.19 3.97 -21.67
C PRO A 206 35.12 4.02 -20.45
N VAL A 207 34.55 4.06 -19.23
CA VAL A 207 35.27 4.38 -17.98
C VAL A 207 35.77 3.11 -17.28
N ILE A 208 35.03 2.00 -17.38
CA ILE A 208 35.39 0.74 -16.68
C ILE A 208 36.46 -0.04 -17.46
N GLY A 209 36.88 0.41 -18.65
CA GLY A 209 37.98 -0.18 -19.43
C GLY A 209 37.70 -1.60 -19.97
N ILE A 210 36.49 -2.12 -19.76
CA ILE A 210 36.02 -3.39 -20.30
C ILE A 210 35.14 -3.06 -21.50
N SER A 211 35.72 -3.05 -22.71
CA SER A 211 35.08 -2.59 -23.97
C SER A 211 33.81 -3.36 -24.41
N ARG A 212 33.20 -4.18 -23.54
CA ARG A 212 31.98 -4.97 -23.78
C ARG A 212 31.06 -5.08 -22.55
N SER A 213 31.24 -4.25 -21.52
CA SER A 213 30.36 -4.33 -20.35
C SER A 213 29.02 -3.67 -20.63
N LEU A 214 27.97 -4.49 -20.83
CA LEU A 214 26.58 -4.04 -20.97
C LEU A 214 25.86 -3.87 -19.62
N PHE A 215 26.63 -3.83 -18.51
CA PHE A 215 26.09 -3.98 -17.16
C PHE A 215 25.02 -2.94 -16.78
N LEU A 216 25.13 -1.71 -17.28
CA LEU A 216 24.19 -0.62 -17.01
C LEU A 216 23.28 -0.31 -18.20
N TRP A 217 23.20 -1.16 -19.22
CA TRP A 217 22.32 -0.92 -20.38
C TRP A 217 20.84 -0.90 -19.98
N ASP A 218 20.46 -1.82 -19.09
CA ASP A 218 19.13 -1.89 -18.49
C ASP A 218 18.92 -0.86 -17.35
N GLY A 219 19.88 0.04 -17.17
CA GLY A 219 19.91 1.05 -16.11
C GLY A 219 20.25 0.49 -14.74
N ILE A 220 19.96 1.28 -13.71
CA ILE A 220 20.17 0.85 -12.31
C ILE A 220 19.01 -0.05 -11.89
N ASN A 221 19.35 -1.25 -11.42
CA ASN A 221 18.35 -2.21 -10.98
C ASN A 221 17.49 -1.65 -9.82
N ILE A 222 16.20 -1.45 -10.10
CA ILE A 222 15.24 -0.88 -9.13
C ILE A 222 15.10 -1.72 -7.88
N VAL A 223 15.23 -3.04 -7.98
CA VAL A 223 15.17 -3.95 -6.82
C VAL A 223 16.36 -3.69 -5.91
N SER A 224 17.58 -3.62 -6.46
CA SER A 224 18.79 -3.31 -5.69
C SER A 224 18.69 -1.98 -4.96
N VAL A 225 18.17 -0.94 -5.63
CA VAL A 225 17.97 0.39 -5.02
C VAL A 225 16.93 0.33 -3.91
N THR A 226 15.79 -0.32 -4.16
CA THR A 226 14.69 -0.39 -3.19
C THR A 226 15.10 -1.18 -1.96
N VAL A 227 15.73 -2.34 -2.14
CA VAL A 227 16.26 -3.16 -1.03
C VAL A 227 17.33 -2.37 -0.26
N GLY A 228 18.24 -1.69 -0.96
CA GLY A 228 19.30 -0.91 -0.34
C GLY A 228 18.81 0.31 0.44
N LEU A 229 17.77 1.00 -0.03
CA LEU A 229 17.23 2.21 0.60
C LEU A 229 16.18 1.94 1.67
N PHE A 230 15.36 0.90 1.51
CA PHE A 230 14.25 0.63 2.43
C PHE A 230 14.51 -0.56 3.34
N ALA A 231 14.98 -1.69 2.81
CA ALA A 231 15.09 -2.92 3.60
C ALA A 231 16.36 -2.96 4.48
N ILE A 232 17.52 -2.64 3.92
CA ILE A 232 18.80 -2.72 4.66
C ILE A 232 18.82 -1.80 5.90
N PRO A 233 18.44 -0.51 5.82
CA PRO A 233 18.48 0.37 6.98
C PRO A 233 17.57 -0.10 8.11
N GLU A 234 16.37 -0.58 7.77
CA GLU A 234 15.40 -1.04 8.76
C GLU A 234 15.87 -2.34 9.46
N ILE A 235 16.46 -3.26 8.70
CA ILE A 235 17.06 -4.49 9.28
C ILE A 235 18.21 -4.15 10.22
N ILE A 236 19.07 -3.19 9.86
CA ILE A 236 20.17 -2.74 10.72
C ILE A 236 19.61 -2.08 11.98
N ASP A 237 18.64 -1.18 11.86
CA ASP A 237 18.03 -0.49 13.01
C ASP A 237 17.37 -1.50 13.98
N LEU A 238 16.70 -2.52 13.45
CA LEU A 238 16.16 -3.61 14.24
C LEU A 238 17.24 -4.44 14.95
N ALA A 239 18.32 -4.77 14.25
CA ALA A 239 19.44 -5.50 14.82
C ALA A 239 20.14 -4.70 15.93
N VAL A 240 20.25 -3.38 15.78
CA VAL A 240 20.86 -2.47 16.76
C VAL A 240 19.97 -2.25 17.98
N LYS A 241 18.66 -2.07 17.79
CA LYS A 241 17.71 -1.85 18.89
C LYS A 241 17.69 -3.02 19.87
N GLY A 242 17.90 -4.26 19.40
CA GLY A 242 18.08 -5.44 20.25
C GLY A 242 16.94 -5.69 21.25
N THR A 243 15.75 -5.12 21.00
CA THR A 243 14.64 -5.16 21.95
C THR A 243 14.01 -6.54 21.92
N GLY A 244 14.21 -7.32 22.99
CA GLY A 244 13.37 -8.47 23.26
C GLY A 244 11.91 -8.00 23.39
N ILE A 245 11.00 -8.63 22.66
CA ILE A 245 9.59 -8.21 22.55
C ILE A 245 8.81 -8.47 23.86
N SER A 246 9.39 -9.09 24.90
CA SER A 246 8.62 -9.44 26.11
C SER A 246 9.34 -9.21 27.45
N GLU A 247 8.76 -8.35 28.29
CA GLU A 247 8.83 -8.45 29.76
C GLU A 247 7.51 -8.91 30.40
N ARG A 248 6.43 -9.10 29.64
CA ARG A 248 5.15 -9.61 30.16
C ARG A 248 4.56 -10.73 29.33
N SER A 249 4.55 -11.90 29.94
CA SER A 249 3.82 -13.09 29.54
C SER A 249 2.35 -12.98 29.93
N GLY A 250 1.48 -13.11 28.93
CA GLY A 250 0.15 -13.72 29.03
C GLY A 250 -0.83 -13.15 30.05
N GLU A 251 -1.45 -12.01 29.74
CA GLU A 251 -2.81 -11.75 30.22
C GLU A 251 -3.82 -12.29 29.19
N LYS A 252 -4.92 -12.87 29.66
CA LYS A 252 -5.99 -13.38 28.80
C LYS A 252 -6.56 -12.24 27.96
N LEU A 253 -6.62 -12.42 26.64
CA LEU A 253 -7.16 -11.42 25.71
C LEU A 253 -8.70 -11.40 25.73
N GLY A 254 -9.28 -10.89 26.81
CA GLY A 254 -10.72 -10.67 26.91
C GLY A 254 -11.20 -9.46 26.10
N GLY A 255 -12.44 -9.53 25.59
CA GLY A 255 -13.12 -8.35 25.04
C GLY A 255 -12.96 -8.08 23.53
N VAL A 256 -12.35 -8.99 22.75
CA VAL A 256 -12.21 -8.83 21.28
C VAL A 256 -13.53 -8.53 20.59
N MET A 257 -14.58 -9.28 20.93
CA MET A 257 -15.92 -9.05 20.37
C MET A 257 -16.52 -7.70 20.80
N GLN A 258 -16.13 -7.17 21.96
CA GLN A 258 -16.54 -5.81 22.35
C GLN A 258 -15.88 -4.76 21.44
N GLY A 259 -14.59 -4.92 21.12
CA GLY A 259 -13.91 -4.05 20.17
C GLY A 259 -14.55 -4.07 18.78
N VAL A 260 -14.92 -5.27 18.29
CA VAL A 260 -15.68 -5.42 17.04
C VAL A 260 -17.02 -4.69 17.11
N LYS A 261 -17.77 -4.86 18.21
CA LYS A 261 -19.04 -4.14 18.43
C LYS A 261 -18.84 -2.63 18.49
N ASP A 262 -17.74 -2.15 19.08
CA ASP A 262 -17.45 -0.73 19.17
C ASP A 262 -17.26 -0.10 17.79
N THR A 263 -16.66 -0.82 16.83
CA THR A 263 -16.55 -0.38 15.44
C THR A 263 -17.91 -0.08 14.81
N PHE A 264 -18.90 -0.96 15.05
CA PHE A 264 -20.26 -0.76 14.52
C PHE A 264 -21.10 0.19 15.36
N THR A 265 -20.82 0.31 16.65
CA THR A 265 -21.46 1.29 17.54
C THR A 265 -21.05 2.71 17.15
N HIS A 266 -19.77 2.91 16.85
CA HIS A 266 -19.19 4.19 16.42
C HIS A 266 -19.04 4.27 14.89
N TRP A 267 -19.93 3.62 14.13
CA TRP A 267 -19.83 3.52 12.67
C TRP A 267 -19.69 4.88 11.96
N LYS A 268 -20.30 5.95 12.51
CA LYS A 268 -20.18 7.32 11.97
C LYS A 268 -18.75 7.84 12.04
N LEU A 269 -18.04 7.57 13.13
CA LEU A 269 -16.64 7.95 13.29
C LEU A 269 -15.78 7.15 12.31
N VAL A 270 -15.94 5.83 12.29
CA VAL A 270 -15.21 4.92 11.40
C VAL A 270 -15.38 5.36 9.95
N PHE A 271 -16.61 5.59 9.50
CA PHE A 271 -16.88 6.04 8.13
C PHE A 271 -16.25 7.41 7.80
N ARG A 272 -16.33 8.39 8.71
CA ARG A 272 -15.71 9.71 8.51
C ARG A 272 -14.19 9.62 8.45
N CYS A 273 -13.58 8.82 9.32
CA CYS A 273 -12.15 8.58 9.32
C CYS A 273 -11.70 7.77 8.09
N SER A 274 -12.51 6.83 7.60
CA SER A 274 -12.25 6.14 6.33
C SER A 274 -12.30 7.10 5.13
N ALA A 275 -13.27 8.02 5.11
CA ALA A 275 -13.36 9.06 4.09
C ALA A 275 -12.15 10.00 4.13
N LEU A 276 -11.73 10.41 5.33
CA LEU A 276 -10.51 11.20 5.52
C LEU A 276 -9.26 10.43 5.04
N GLY A 277 -9.10 9.16 5.43
CA GLY A 277 -7.98 8.34 5.00
C GLY A 277 -7.91 8.19 3.49
N ALA A 278 -9.03 7.84 2.85
CA ALA A 278 -9.12 7.75 1.38
C ALA A 278 -8.81 9.09 0.69
N TYR A 279 -9.32 10.21 1.21
CA TYR A 279 -9.04 11.55 0.68
C TYR A 279 -7.57 11.95 0.84
N ILE A 280 -6.96 11.67 1.98
CA ILE A 280 -5.54 11.98 2.22
C ILE A 280 -4.67 11.09 1.35
N GLY A 281 -5.06 9.83 1.14
CA GLY A 281 -4.40 8.91 0.22
C GLY A 281 -4.41 9.40 -1.23
N LEU A 282 -5.48 10.08 -1.67
CA LEU A 282 -5.59 10.68 -3.01
C LEU A 282 -4.54 11.78 -3.23
N ILE A 283 -4.06 12.44 -2.17
CA ILE A 283 -3.06 13.51 -2.26
C ILE A 283 -1.68 12.86 -2.36
N PRO A 284 -0.95 13.06 -3.47
CA PRO A 284 0.33 12.41 -3.66
C PRO A 284 1.37 12.77 -2.60
N GLY A 285 2.17 11.78 -2.23
CA GLY A 285 3.23 11.92 -1.24
C GLY A 285 2.77 11.92 0.22
N LEU A 286 1.54 12.30 0.58
CA LEU A 286 1.16 12.43 2.00
C LEU A 286 1.23 11.10 2.78
N GLY A 287 0.80 9.99 2.17
CA GLY A 287 0.90 8.65 2.77
C GLY A 287 0.08 8.44 4.06
N GLY A 288 0.41 7.38 4.81
CA GLY A 288 -0.40 6.90 5.93
C GLY A 288 -0.25 7.69 7.24
N GLY A 289 0.94 8.21 7.54
CA GLY A 289 1.21 8.91 8.82
C GLY A 289 0.31 10.13 9.05
N PRO A 290 0.29 11.12 8.13
CA PRO A 290 -0.66 12.24 8.19
C PRO A 290 -2.12 11.78 8.21
N ALA A 291 -2.47 10.73 7.47
CA ALA A 291 -3.83 10.19 7.44
C ALA A 291 -4.29 9.73 8.83
N GLN A 292 -3.46 8.96 9.53
CA GLN A 292 -3.78 8.46 10.86
C GLN A 292 -3.82 9.57 11.91
N TRP A 293 -2.89 10.53 11.88
CA TRP A 293 -2.91 11.66 12.81
C TRP A 293 -4.10 12.60 12.58
N MET A 294 -4.48 12.87 11.33
CA MET A 294 -5.69 13.64 11.02
C MET A 294 -6.95 12.89 11.47
N ALA A 295 -7.00 11.57 11.28
CA ALA A 295 -8.11 10.76 11.76
C ALA A 295 -8.21 10.74 13.30
N TYR A 296 -7.06 10.68 13.99
CA TYR A 296 -7.01 10.82 15.45
C TYR A 296 -7.53 12.19 15.90
N ALA A 297 -7.04 13.27 15.28
CA ALA A 297 -7.52 14.63 15.57
C ALA A 297 -9.03 14.77 15.32
N HIS A 298 -9.54 14.15 14.25
CA HIS A 298 -10.98 14.11 13.99
C HIS A 298 -11.75 13.32 15.06
N ALA A 299 -11.22 12.19 15.54
CA ALA A 299 -11.82 11.41 16.62
C ALA A 299 -11.92 12.23 17.91
N VAL A 300 -10.86 12.95 18.27
CA VAL A 300 -10.82 13.87 19.43
C VAL A 300 -11.88 14.96 19.31
N GLN A 301 -12.01 15.58 18.13
CA GLN A 301 -12.97 16.66 17.91
C GLN A 301 -14.42 16.17 17.88
N SER A 302 -14.66 14.98 17.35
CA SER A 302 -16.02 14.45 17.13
C SER A 302 -16.59 13.67 18.31
N SER A 303 -15.76 13.29 19.28
CA SER A 303 -16.16 12.48 20.45
C SER A 303 -15.90 13.26 21.76
N PRO A 304 -16.82 14.14 22.18
CA PRO A 304 -16.65 14.93 23.40
C PRO A 304 -16.61 14.04 24.66
N GLY A 305 -15.79 14.42 25.65
CA GLY A 305 -15.74 13.76 26.97
C GLY A 305 -14.35 13.46 27.55
N GLY A 306 -13.24 13.95 26.96
CA GLY A 306 -11.88 13.77 27.50
C GLY A 306 -11.36 12.32 27.47
N GLY A 307 -10.20 12.03 28.05
CA GLY A 307 -9.69 10.64 28.18
C GLY A 307 -8.95 10.07 26.96
N PHE A 308 -8.80 10.83 25.88
CA PHE A 308 -7.85 10.52 24.81
C PHE A 308 -6.42 10.51 25.36
N GLY A 309 -5.58 9.61 24.84
CA GLY A 309 -4.26 9.30 25.40
C GLY A 309 -4.29 8.46 26.67
N LYS A 310 -5.47 8.01 27.12
CA LYS A 310 -5.63 7.18 28.34
C LYS A 310 -6.39 5.88 28.08
N GLY A 311 -6.77 5.60 26.83
CA GLY A 311 -7.42 4.35 26.44
C GLY A 311 -8.83 4.52 25.88
N ARG A 312 -9.07 5.56 25.08
CA ARG A 312 -10.34 5.76 24.35
C ARG A 312 -10.40 4.88 23.11
N VAL A 313 -11.45 4.07 22.98
CA VAL A 313 -11.63 3.21 21.80
C VAL A 313 -11.77 4.01 20.50
N GLU A 314 -12.36 5.21 20.55
CA GLU A 314 -12.47 6.13 19.42
C GLU A 314 -11.09 6.56 18.87
N GLY A 315 -10.09 6.69 19.75
CA GLY A 315 -8.70 6.98 19.42
C GLY A 315 -7.97 5.82 18.72
N VAL A 316 -8.54 4.60 18.78
CA VAL A 316 -8.07 3.42 18.02
C VAL A 316 -8.85 3.28 16.72
N LEU A 317 -10.19 3.42 16.79
CA LEU A 317 -11.09 3.23 15.65
C LEU A 317 -10.82 4.21 14.50
N GLY A 318 -10.59 5.50 14.82
CA GLY A 318 -10.36 6.52 13.80
C GLY A 318 -9.07 6.26 13.01
N PRO A 319 -7.90 6.21 13.67
CA PRO A 319 -6.63 5.90 13.02
C PRO A 319 -6.60 4.53 12.34
N GLY A 320 -7.21 3.48 12.91
CA GLY A 320 -7.30 2.16 12.26
C GLY A 320 -8.08 2.22 10.94
N ALA A 321 -9.25 2.86 10.95
CA ALA A 321 -10.05 3.05 9.73
C ALA A 321 -9.33 3.87 8.65
N ALA A 322 -8.57 4.89 9.03
CA ALA A 322 -7.81 5.71 8.09
C ALA A 322 -6.59 4.97 7.51
N ASN A 323 -5.97 4.09 8.30
CA ASN A 323 -4.76 3.35 7.93
C ASN A 323 -4.93 2.57 6.62
N ASN A 324 -6.05 1.84 6.48
CA ASN A 324 -6.29 1.02 5.31
C ASN A 324 -7.11 1.72 4.22
N SER A 325 -8.00 2.65 4.59
CA SER A 325 -8.78 3.39 3.58
C SER A 325 -7.88 4.26 2.70
N LYS A 326 -6.75 4.74 3.23
CA LYS A 326 -5.75 5.47 2.44
C LYS A 326 -5.16 4.64 1.31
N GLU A 327 -5.07 3.31 1.42
CA GLU A 327 -4.47 2.49 0.37
C GLU A 327 -5.27 2.55 -0.93
N GLY A 328 -6.59 2.45 -0.83
CA GLY A 328 -7.47 2.65 -2.00
C GLY A 328 -7.38 4.07 -2.55
N GLY A 329 -7.28 5.08 -1.68
CA GLY A 329 -7.04 6.47 -2.09
C GLY A 329 -5.72 6.68 -2.82
N SER A 330 -4.62 6.11 -2.30
CA SER A 330 -3.27 6.21 -2.84
C SER A 330 -3.09 5.50 -4.16
N LEU A 331 -3.85 4.44 -4.42
CA LEU A 331 -3.86 3.78 -5.73
C LEU A 331 -4.45 4.67 -6.83
N ILE A 332 -5.36 5.60 -6.53
CA ILE A 332 -5.98 6.46 -7.56
C ILE A 332 -4.93 7.26 -8.33
N PRO A 333 -4.11 8.14 -7.71
CA PRO A 333 -3.11 8.90 -8.46
C PRO A 333 -1.99 8.03 -9.03
N THR A 334 -1.70 6.90 -8.38
CA THR A 334 -0.66 5.96 -8.81
C THR A 334 -1.05 5.27 -10.11
N LEU A 335 -2.29 4.81 -10.22
CA LEU A 335 -2.82 4.15 -11.41
C LEU A 335 -3.19 5.13 -12.52
N ALA A 336 -3.81 6.25 -12.16
CA ALA A 336 -4.35 7.22 -13.11
C ALA A 336 -3.28 8.14 -13.72
N PHE A 337 -2.26 8.50 -12.95
CA PHE A 337 -1.28 9.51 -13.35
C PHE A 337 0.18 9.02 -13.24
N GLY A 338 0.42 7.81 -12.74
CA GLY A 338 1.77 7.33 -12.46
C GLY A 338 2.47 8.10 -11.33
N VAL A 339 1.70 8.78 -10.47
CA VAL A 339 2.24 9.57 -9.36
C VAL A 339 1.96 8.84 -8.04
N PRO A 340 3.00 8.53 -7.23
CA PRO A 340 2.83 7.72 -6.04
C PRO A 340 2.03 8.45 -4.96
N GLY A 341 0.97 7.80 -4.46
CA GLY A 341 0.17 8.31 -3.33
C GLY A 341 0.89 8.21 -1.98
N SER A 342 1.86 7.30 -1.88
CA SER A 342 2.66 7.06 -0.68
C SER A 342 4.02 6.45 -1.05
N VAL A 343 4.91 6.31 -0.07
CA VAL A 343 6.22 5.66 -0.25
C VAL A 343 6.06 4.23 -0.79
N SER A 344 5.12 3.44 -0.24
CA SER A 344 4.83 2.10 -0.76
C SER A 344 4.38 2.11 -2.21
N MET A 345 3.59 3.10 -2.63
CA MET A 345 3.16 3.22 -4.02
C MET A 345 4.31 3.61 -4.96
N ALA A 346 5.33 4.32 -4.48
CA ALA A 346 6.53 4.59 -5.28
C ALA A 346 7.29 3.29 -5.59
N ILE A 347 7.36 2.37 -4.63
CA ILE A 347 7.93 1.04 -4.83
C ILE A 347 7.05 0.22 -5.78
N LEU A 348 5.73 0.31 -5.63
CA LEU A 348 4.77 -0.33 -6.51
C LEU A 348 4.92 0.14 -7.97
N LEU A 349 5.19 1.43 -8.23
CA LEU A 349 5.52 1.94 -9.57
C LEU A 349 6.77 1.27 -10.15
N GLY A 350 7.75 0.93 -9.32
CA GLY A 350 8.88 0.09 -9.73
C GLY A 350 8.43 -1.31 -10.17
N ALA A 351 7.46 -1.91 -9.48
CA ALA A 351 6.84 -3.18 -9.89
C ALA A 351 6.12 -3.07 -11.23
N PHE A 352 5.41 -1.97 -11.49
CA PHE A 352 4.80 -1.71 -12.80
C PHE A 352 5.85 -1.76 -13.91
N ILE A 353 6.98 -1.06 -13.74
CA ILE A 353 8.08 -1.06 -14.73
C ILE A 353 8.65 -2.47 -14.93
N ILE A 354 8.88 -3.21 -13.85
CA ILE A 354 9.35 -4.61 -13.89
C ILE A 354 8.38 -5.49 -14.68
N GLN A 355 7.07 -5.29 -14.49
CA GLN A 355 6.02 -6.03 -15.18
C GLN A 355 5.78 -5.53 -16.61
N GLY A 356 6.55 -4.54 -17.09
CA GLY A 356 6.40 -3.96 -18.43
C GLY A 356 5.18 -3.05 -18.58
N LEU A 357 4.68 -2.51 -17.48
CA LEU A 357 3.45 -1.74 -17.43
C LEU A 357 3.72 -0.27 -17.20
N VAL A 358 2.94 0.58 -17.88
CA VAL A 358 2.97 2.03 -17.72
C VAL A 358 1.64 2.49 -17.13
N PRO A 359 1.62 2.94 -15.86
CA PRO A 359 0.43 3.54 -15.28
C PRO A 359 -0.03 4.78 -16.05
N GLY A 360 -1.33 5.06 -16.04
CA GLY A 360 -1.93 6.13 -16.81
C GLY A 360 -3.17 5.67 -17.60
N PRO A 361 -3.42 6.25 -18.79
CA PRO A 361 -4.55 5.90 -19.65
C PRO A 361 -4.73 4.41 -19.90
N ALA A 362 -3.63 3.69 -20.13
CA ALA A 362 -3.65 2.26 -20.45
C ALA A 362 -4.28 1.42 -19.33
N MET A 363 -4.04 1.78 -18.06
CA MET A 363 -4.62 1.09 -16.89
C MET A 363 -6.13 1.32 -16.74
N LEU A 364 -6.70 2.29 -17.43
CA LEU A 364 -8.13 2.62 -17.35
C LEU A 364 -8.86 2.27 -18.66
N ASP A 365 -8.19 1.63 -19.61
CA ASP A 365 -8.79 1.24 -20.88
C ASP A 365 -9.40 -0.18 -20.80
N PRO A 366 -10.71 -0.35 -21.06
CA PRO A 366 -11.36 -1.66 -21.13
C PRO A 366 -10.95 -2.48 -22.36
N ASN A 367 -10.40 -1.86 -23.40
CA ASN A 367 -10.16 -2.54 -24.68
C ASN A 367 -8.70 -2.90 -24.92
N THR A 368 -7.77 -2.29 -24.18
CA THR A 368 -6.35 -2.49 -24.38
C THR A 368 -5.80 -3.47 -23.34
N PRO A 369 -5.26 -4.63 -23.77
CA PRO A 369 -4.58 -5.55 -22.88
C PRO A 369 -3.33 -4.91 -22.29
N VAL A 370 -3.03 -5.28 -21.05
CA VAL A 370 -1.94 -4.64 -20.29
C VAL A 370 -0.56 -5.08 -20.79
N ARG A 371 -0.46 -6.29 -21.36
CA ARG A 371 0.75 -6.79 -22.04
C ARG A 371 0.43 -7.40 -23.41
N PRO A 372 0.29 -6.59 -24.47
CA PRO A 372 -0.09 -7.11 -25.79
C PRO A 372 0.86 -8.20 -26.33
N ASP A 373 2.13 -8.17 -25.93
CA ASP A 373 3.14 -9.20 -26.17
C ASP A 373 2.78 -10.55 -25.51
N ALA A 374 2.29 -10.53 -24.27
CA ALA A 374 1.93 -11.74 -23.53
C ALA A 374 0.76 -12.52 -24.15
N ALA A 375 -0.16 -11.82 -24.83
CA ALA A 375 -1.25 -12.48 -25.58
C ALA A 375 -0.70 -13.36 -26.73
N SER A 376 0.39 -12.94 -27.38
CA SER A 376 1.02 -13.72 -28.45
C SER A 376 1.74 -14.99 -27.95
N LEU A 377 2.04 -15.04 -26.66
CA LEU A 377 2.67 -16.18 -25.98
C LEU A 377 1.65 -17.12 -25.32
N GLY A 378 0.34 -16.87 -25.52
CA GLY A 378 -0.74 -17.66 -24.94
C GLY A 378 -0.97 -17.43 -23.43
N GLY A 379 -0.37 -16.38 -22.85
CA GLY A 379 -0.51 -16.03 -21.45
C GLY A 379 -1.82 -15.31 -21.14
N PHE A 380 -2.27 -15.39 -19.88
CA PHE A 380 -3.40 -14.60 -19.39
C PHE A 380 -3.06 -13.11 -19.45
N ASN A 381 -3.95 -12.31 -20.03
CA ASN A 381 -3.70 -10.90 -20.31
C ASN A 381 -4.98 -10.07 -20.19
N PRO A 382 -5.30 -9.59 -18.98
CA PRO A 382 -6.49 -8.79 -18.76
C PRO A 382 -6.36 -7.42 -19.45
N SER A 383 -7.49 -6.75 -19.68
CA SER A 383 -7.46 -5.32 -20.02
C SER A 383 -6.93 -4.48 -18.85
N GLY A 384 -6.48 -3.26 -19.14
CA GLY A 384 -6.06 -2.33 -18.09
C GLY A 384 -7.13 -2.10 -17.05
N LEU A 385 -8.36 -1.88 -17.50
CA LEU A 385 -9.48 -1.65 -16.59
C LEU A 385 -9.74 -2.87 -15.71
N GLU A 386 -9.68 -4.09 -16.25
CA GLU A 386 -9.83 -5.33 -15.49
C GLU A 386 -8.74 -5.50 -14.44
N LEU A 387 -7.47 -5.28 -14.79
CA LEU A 387 -6.36 -5.34 -13.83
C LEU A 387 -6.52 -4.30 -12.72
N THR A 388 -6.93 -3.08 -13.07
CA THR A 388 -7.22 -2.01 -12.11
C THR A 388 -8.34 -2.41 -11.14
N PHE A 389 -9.41 -3.04 -11.63
CA PHE A 389 -10.46 -3.55 -10.75
C PHE A 389 -10.04 -4.78 -9.96
N SER A 390 -9.11 -5.60 -10.45
CA SER A 390 -8.48 -6.66 -9.63
C SER A 390 -7.85 -6.08 -8.36
N PHE A 391 -7.30 -4.86 -8.41
CA PHE A 391 -6.66 -4.24 -7.24
C PHE A 391 -7.66 -3.89 -6.15
N VAL A 392 -8.88 -3.47 -6.52
CA VAL A 392 -10.00 -3.28 -5.60
C VAL A 392 -10.27 -4.58 -4.83
N TRP A 393 -10.35 -5.69 -5.55
CA TRP A 393 -10.61 -7.00 -4.95
C TRP A 393 -9.44 -7.53 -4.13
N ILE A 394 -8.20 -7.32 -4.57
CA ILE A 394 -7.00 -7.66 -3.79
C ILE A 394 -7.05 -6.95 -2.44
N LEU A 395 -7.35 -5.64 -2.39
CA LEU A 395 -7.46 -4.90 -1.13
C LEU A 395 -8.56 -5.47 -0.21
N ILE A 396 -9.73 -5.81 -0.77
CA ILE A 396 -10.85 -6.35 0.00
C ILE A 396 -10.53 -7.75 0.54
N VAL A 397 -10.12 -8.67 -0.35
CA VAL A 397 -9.91 -10.08 -0.03
C VAL A 397 -8.73 -10.25 0.94
N SER A 398 -7.61 -9.56 0.71
CA SER A 398 -6.44 -9.62 1.60
C SER A 398 -6.76 -9.19 3.04
N ASN A 399 -7.53 -8.11 3.19
CA ASN A 399 -7.92 -7.59 4.50
C ASN A 399 -8.95 -8.48 5.20
N ILE A 400 -9.92 -9.04 4.47
CA ILE A 400 -10.87 -10.02 5.03
C ILE A 400 -10.11 -11.23 5.57
N ILE A 401 -9.22 -11.81 4.77
CA ILE A 401 -8.42 -12.98 5.15
C ILE A 401 -7.58 -12.65 6.39
N THR A 402 -6.89 -11.52 6.39
CA THR A 402 -6.04 -11.08 7.50
C THR A 402 -6.82 -10.96 8.80
N VAL A 403 -7.98 -10.30 8.79
CA VAL A 403 -8.78 -10.12 10.01
C VAL A 403 -9.37 -11.44 10.50
N VAL A 404 -9.81 -12.32 9.60
CA VAL A 404 -10.25 -13.68 9.98
C VAL A 404 -9.12 -14.45 10.64
N VAL A 405 -7.92 -14.48 10.03
CA VAL A 405 -6.74 -15.15 10.57
C VAL A 405 -6.34 -14.54 11.92
N ALA A 406 -6.31 -13.21 12.03
CA ALA A 406 -5.99 -12.52 13.28
C ALA A 406 -6.99 -12.86 14.39
N PHE A 407 -8.29 -12.92 14.11
CA PHE A 407 -9.29 -13.31 15.10
C PHE A 407 -9.19 -14.78 15.51
N LEU A 408 -8.80 -15.69 14.61
CA LEU A 408 -8.51 -17.08 14.96
C LEU A 408 -7.34 -17.17 15.94
N PHE A 409 -6.27 -16.41 15.71
CA PHE A 409 -5.14 -16.33 16.64
C PHE A 409 -5.51 -15.70 17.99
N LEU A 410 -6.25 -14.57 17.97
CA LEU A 410 -6.69 -13.92 19.21
C LEU A 410 -7.65 -14.78 20.02
N GLY A 411 -8.50 -15.57 19.35
CA GLY A 411 -9.41 -16.52 20.00
C GLY A 411 -8.69 -17.67 20.71
N GLN A 412 -7.45 -18.01 20.33
CA GLN A 412 -6.62 -18.99 21.05
C GLN A 412 -5.94 -18.40 22.29
N LEU A 413 -5.83 -17.07 22.38
CA LEU A 413 -5.19 -16.34 23.47
C LEU A 413 -6.18 -15.78 24.51
N ALA A 414 -7.49 -15.86 24.22
CA ALA A 414 -8.59 -15.49 25.12
C ALA A 414 -8.98 -16.67 26.02
#